data_AF-A0A7D3ZKG0-F1
#
_entry.id   AF-A0A7D3ZKG0-F1
#
_cell.length_a   1.000
_cell.length_b   1.000
_cell.length_c   1.000
_cell.angle_alpha   90.00
_cell.angle_beta   90.00
_cell.angle_gamma   90.00
#
_symmetry.space_group_name_H-M   'P 1'
#
loop_
_entity.id
_entity.type
_entity.pdbx_description
1 polymer ?
#
loop_
_entity_poly.entity_id
_entity_poly.type
_entity_poly.pdbx_seq_one_letter_code
_entity_poly.pdbx_strand_id
1 'polypeptide(L)'
;MPAHGLGGDGSLARDVGGYQAVLAIEDPLTVRLTYVGSDGYPLPTVPGALKVPHAAEIRELKALAKGVRGTLAGERARAEALMAADGRSWRHGAWRREWLDHPVSGAVARGLIWEFQDSGGVWHAATPGESVLVTVDGRALPVPPDGARVRLWHPARARPGVVRAWRGFVVDNRMVQAFRQAFREVCVLGPDEAGAARSDRFAGHILRYGRLRELFRERGWRPDHRGRLHGGAPPAARRVLGGGWRAVLRYDPAEQGDHVVAGHVRFERRDRRHWSRAGLADAPPLVFSEAMRDVDLFVDEASIAADPDWPDGEDRHHLHYRREAAFGRPGAAAEARRAALERVLPRTKIADRCALDDRFLTVRGELRTYGIHLGTGQVRMEPDGALLRVVPSRRKGQSGLFLPFEDERLSLILTKAVLLAADHRITDESLLRLIRTEVR
;
A
#
# COMPACT_ATOMS: atom_id res chain seq x y z
N MET A 1 14.36 20.29 -0.81
CA MET A 1 12.94 19.96 -1.05
C MET A 1 12.09 21.16 -0.71
N PRO A 2 11.05 21.51 -1.49
CA PRO A 2 10.25 22.68 -1.16
C PRO A 2 9.45 22.48 0.14
N ALA A 3 9.58 23.45 1.04
CA ALA A 3 8.76 23.55 2.25
C ALA A 3 7.38 24.19 2.01
N HIS A 4 7.15 24.77 0.81
CA HIS A 4 5.89 25.43 0.42
C HIS A 4 5.42 26.55 1.37
N GLY A 5 6.33 27.11 2.16
CA GLY A 5 6.01 28.13 3.17
C GLY A 5 5.26 27.58 4.39
N LEU A 6 5.16 26.26 4.55
CA LEU A 6 4.58 25.64 5.74
C LEU A 6 5.49 25.86 6.96
N GLY A 7 4.88 26.05 8.13
CA GLY A 7 5.55 26.01 9.43
C GLY A 7 6.02 24.60 9.79
N GLY A 8 6.83 24.46 10.86
CA GLY A 8 7.39 23.17 11.28
C GLY A 8 6.36 22.10 11.66
N ASP A 9 5.15 22.52 12.01
CA ASP A 9 3.97 21.68 12.25
C ASP A 9 3.32 21.16 10.94
N GLY A 10 3.78 21.62 9.79
CA GLY A 10 3.25 21.26 8.48
C GLY A 10 2.01 22.05 8.08
N SER A 11 1.76 23.22 8.70
CA SER A 11 0.59 24.06 8.42
C SER A 11 0.96 25.46 7.89
N LEU A 12 0.00 26.10 7.21
CA LEU A 12 0.05 27.50 6.78
C LEU A 12 -1.35 28.08 6.89
N ALA A 13 -1.46 29.23 7.55
CA ALA A 13 -2.69 30.01 7.63
C ALA A 13 -2.56 31.31 6.81
N ARG A 14 -3.64 31.72 6.13
CA ARG A 14 -3.73 33.02 5.44
C ARG A 14 -5.12 33.63 5.63
N ASP A 15 -5.18 34.92 5.88
CA ASP A 15 -6.44 35.65 5.97
C ASP A 15 -6.98 35.95 4.58
N VAL A 16 -8.26 35.63 4.34
CA VAL A 16 -8.98 35.82 3.07
C VAL A 16 -10.42 36.21 3.38
N GLY A 17 -10.79 37.46 3.11
CA GLY A 17 -12.19 37.92 3.16
C GLY A 17 -12.94 37.65 4.47
N GLY A 18 -12.27 37.84 5.62
CA GLY A 18 -12.85 37.59 6.94
C GLY A 18 -12.82 36.12 7.41
N TYR A 19 -12.18 35.24 6.64
CA TYR A 19 -11.89 33.86 7.02
C TYR A 19 -10.38 33.64 7.11
N GLN A 20 -9.97 32.69 7.94
CA GLN A 20 -8.62 32.14 7.92
C GLN A 20 -8.61 30.85 7.09
N ALA A 21 -7.94 30.87 5.94
CA ALA A 21 -7.70 29.69 5.13
C ALA A 21 -6.49 28.93 5.69
N VAL A 22 -6.71 27.71 6.18
CA VAL A 22 -5.69 26.87 6.80
C VAL A 22 -5.38 25.69 5.88
N LEU A 23 -4.14 25.61 5.40
CA LEU A 23 -3.58 24.47 4.69
C LEU A 23 -2.74 23.65 5.67
N ALA A 24 -3.07 22.39 5.88
CA ALA A 24 -2.34 21.53 6.81
C ALA A 24 -2.13 20.11 6.27
N ILE A 25 -0.98 19.52 6.61
CA ILE A 25 -0.70 18.09 6.47
C ILE A 25 -1.19 17.41 7.76
N GLU A 26 -2.30 16.69 7.71
CA GLU A 26 -2.88 16.03 8.89
C GLU A 26 -2.15 14.72 9.22
N ASP A 27 -1.77 13.99 8.18
CA ASP A 27 -1.11 12.70 8.26
C ASP A 27 -0.27 12.50 6.98
N PRO A 28 0.54 11.42 6.87
CA PRO A 28 1.38 11.21 5.70
C PRO A 28 0.63 11.09 4.36
N LEU A 29 -0.69 10.87 4.37
CA LEU A 29 -1.56 10.66 3.21
C LEU A 29 -2.47 11.86 2.92
N THR A 30 -2.75 12.70 3.93
CA THR A 30 -3.83 13.69 3.88
C THR A 30 -3.33 15.13 3.97
N VAL A 31 -3.69 15.94 2.97
CA VAL A 31 -3.50 17.40 2.97
C VAL A 31 -4.85 18.08 2.83
N ARG A 32 -5.24 18.88 3.83
CA ARG A 32 -6.50 19.61 3.85
C ARG A 32 -6.30 21.10 3.70
N LEU A 33 -7.26 21.71 3.00
CA LEU A 33 -7.45 23.15 2.96
C LEU A 33 -8.83 23.41 3.56
N THR A 34 -8.86 24.04 4.73
CA THR A 34 -10.08 24.40 5.47
C THR A 34 -10.19 25.91 5.61
N TYR A 35 -11.40 26.40 5.89
CA TYR A 35 -11.67 27.83 6.07
C TYR A 35 -12.34 28.02 7.43
N VAL A 36 -11.74 28.82 8.31
CA VAL A 36 -12.27 29.10 9.65
C VAL A 36 -12.83 30.52 9.65
N GLY A 37 -14.12 30.67 9.92
CA GLY A 37 -14.78 31.97 10.05
C GLY A 37 -14.70 32.52 11.47
N SER A 38 -15.43 33.61 11.74
CA SER A 38 -15.56 34.18 13.09
C SER A 38 -16.29 33.26 14.08
N ASP A 39 -17.03 32.27 13.58
CA ASP A 39 -17.70 31.23 14.37
C ASP A 39 -16.73 30.14 14.88
N GLY A 40 -15.48 30.14 14.41
CA GLY A 40 -14.43 29.18 14.79
C GLY A 40 -14.58 27.78 14.20
N TYR A 41 -15.62 27.51 13.39
CA TYR A 41 -15.85 26.18 12.83
C TYR A 41 -15.08 26.00 11.50
N PRO A 42 -14.26 24.95 11.36
CA PRO A 42 -13.53 24.70 10.12
C PRO A 42 -14.46 24.17 9.02
N LEU A 43 -14.57 24.92 7.93
CA LEU A 43 -15.32 24.54 6.75
C LEU A 43 -14.41 23.83 5.72
N PRO A 44 -14.76 22.62 5.24
CA PRO A 44 -13.95 21.86 4.29
C PRO A 44 -14.09 22.34 2.85
N THR A 45 -15.03 23.25 2.59
CA THR A 45 -15.32 23.80 1.27
C THR A 45 -15.23 25.31 1.30
N VAL A 46 -14.86 25.90 0.16
CA VAL A 46 -14.77 27.36 0.00
C VAL A 46 -16.12 28.01 0.35
N PRO A 47 -16.17 28.89 1.36
CA PRO A 47 -17.37 29.63 1.71
C PRO A 47 -17.91 30.44 0.52
N GLY A 48 -19.23 30.53 0.39
CA GLY A 48 -19.87 31.28 -0.71
C GLY A 48 -19.38 32.73 -0.80
N ALA A 49 -19.19 33.37 0.36
CA ALA A 49 -18.69 34.73 0.49
C ALA A 49 -17.30 34.97 -0.15
N LEU A 50 -16.46 33.93 -0.25
CA LEU A 50 -15.10 34.05 -0.81
C LEU A 50 -15.02 33.74 -2.30
N LYS A 51 -16.01 33.02 -2.87
CA LYS A 51 -15.90 32.42 -4.21
C LYS A 51 -15.69 33.42 -5.34
N VAL A 52 -16.35 34.58 -5.27
CA VAL A 52 -16.28 35.63 -6.30
C VAL A 52 -15.29 36.73 -5.88
N PRO A 53 -15.38 37.32 -4.68
CA PRO A 53 -14.53 38.46 -4.31
C PRO A 53 -13.05 38.10 -4.17
N HIS A 54 -12.75 36.87 -3.73
CA HIS A 54 -11.38 36.39 -3.47
C HIS A 54 -10.97 35.24 -4.40
N ALA A 55 -11.55 35.17 -5.60
CA ALA A 55 -11.36 34.04 -6.52
C ALA A 55 -9.88 33.77 -6.87
N ALA A 56 -9.06 34.82 -6.98
CA ALA A 56 -7.63 34.72 -7.27
C ALA A 56 -6.86 34.07 -6.11
N GLU A 57 -7.03 34.59 -4.88
CA GLU A 57 -6.40 34.06 -3.67
C GLU A 57 -6.80 32.59 -3.42
N ILE A 58 -8.08 32.25 -3.63
CA ILE A 58 -8.57 30.87 -3.52
C ILE A 58 -7.92 29.97 -4.58
N ARG A 59 -7.68 30.47 -5.79
CA ARG A 59 -7.00 29.72 -6.85
C ARG A 59 -5.54 29.44 -6.48
N GLU A 60 -4.85 30.43 -5.92
CA GLU A 60 -3.47 30.29 -5.44
C GLU A 60 -3.38 29.28 -4.30
N LEU A 61 -4.27 29.36 -3.30
CA LEU A 61 -4.32 28.40 -2.19
C LEU A 61 -4.58 26.97 -2.67
N LYS A 62 -5.49 26.79 -3.65
CA LYS A 62 -5.74 25.46 -4.26
C LYS A 62 -4.52 24.94 -5.02
N ALA A 63 -3.80 25.82 -5.73
CA ALA A 63 -2.57 25.46 -6.42
C ALA A 63 -1.46 25.08 -5.43
N LEU A 64 -1.32 25.83 -4.33
CA LEU A 64 -0.40 25.51 -3.23
C LEU A 64 -0.73 24.16 -2.60
N ALA A 65 -2.00 23.91 -2.27
CA ALA A 65 -2.44 22.63 -1.73
C ALA A 65 -2.14 21.46 -2.68
N LYS A 66 -2.30 21.66 -3.99
CA LYS A 66 -1.90 20.67 -5.02
C LYS A 66 -0.38 20.45 -5.02
N GLY A 67 0.41 21.52 -4.91
CA GLY A 67 1.88 21.45 -4.80
C GLY A 67 2.36 20.67 -3.58
N VAL A 68 1.79 20.97 -2.41
CA VAL A 68 2.06 20.26 -1.15
C VAL A 68 1.72 18.77 -1.28
N ARG A 69 0.54 18.42 -1.80
CA ARG A 69 0.17 17.01 -2.07
C ARG A 69 1.17 16.31 -2.99
N GLY A 70 1.62 16.97 -4.04
CA GLY A 70 2.62 16.42 -4.96
C GLY A 70 3.96 16.15 -4.28
N THR A 71 4.42 17.09 -3.44
CA THR A 71 5.66 16.90 -2.67
C THR A 71 5.51 15.81 -1.62
N LEU A 72 4.38 15.77 -0.89
CA LEU A 72 4.10 14.71 0.08
C LEU A 72 4.07 13.34 -0.58
N ALA A 73 3.39 13.19 -1.72
CA ALA A 73 3.37 11.94 -2.48
C ALA A 73 4.79 11.52 -2.95
N GLY A 74 5.59 12.47 -3.45
CA GLY A 74 6.98 12.23 -3.80
C GLY A 74 7.82 11.77 -2.60
N GLU A 75 7.57 12.34 -1.42
CA GLU A 75 8.25 11.99 -0.18
C GLU A 75 7.91 10.61 0.34
N ARG A 76 6.64 10.23 0.27
CA ARG A 76 6.20 8.85 0.56
C ARG A 76 6.90 7.86 -0.36
N ALA A 77 6.90 8.12 -1.67
CA ALA A 77 7.54 7.25 -2.65
C ALA A 77 9.06 7.15 -2.42
N ARG A 78 9.71 8.27 -2.10
CA ARG A 78 11.13 8.31 -1.74
C ARG A 78 11.40 7.50 -0.47
N ALA A 79 10.57 7.64 0.56
CA ALA A 79 10.70 6.89 1.80
C ALA A 79 10.50 5.38 1.58
N GLU A 80 9.48 4.98 0.81
CA GLU A 80 9.23 3.56 0.51
C GLU A 80 10.36 2.94 -0.30
N ALA A 81 10.96 3.68 -1.24
CA ALA A 81 12.11 3.19 -2.02
C ALA A 81 13.32 2.85 -1.13
N LEU A 82 13.45 3.47 0.05
CA LEU A 82 14.52 3.16 1.01
C LEU A 82 14.35 1.77 1.65
N MET A 83 13.15 1.17 1.63
CA MET A 83 12.94 -0.19 2.15
C MET A 83 13.77 -1.24 1.40
N ALA A 84 13.99 -1.00 0.10
CA ALA A 84 14.82 -1.86 -0.76
C ALA A 84 16.32 -1.46 -0.78
N ALA A 85 16.68 -0.35 -0.13
CA ALA A 85 18.05 0.13 -0.03
C ALA A 85 18.73 -0.47 1.20
N ASP A 86 19.31 -1.66 1.04
CA ASP A 86 20.02 -2.31 2.15
C ASP A 86 21.17 -1.42 2.67
N GLY A 87 21.25 -1.28 3.98
CA GLY A 87 22.33 -0.57 4.66
C GLY A 87 22.33 0.96 4.60
N ARG A 88 21.35 1.63 3.96
CA ARG A 88 21.30 3.10 4.00
C ARG A 88 21.06 3.59 5.44
N SER A 89 21.99 4.39 5.94
CA SER A 89 21.88 5.04 7.25
C SER A 89 22.35 6.49 7.17
N TRP A 90 21.88 7.30 8.11
CA TRP A 90 22.22 8.71 8.29
C TRP A 90 22.81 8.91 9.68
N ARG A 91 23.53 10.01 9.86
CA ARG A 91 23.77 10.55 11.21
C ARG A 91 22.47 11.14 11.75
N HIS A 92 22.21 10.99 13.04
CA HIS A 92 20.98 11.44 13.69
C HIS A 92 20.68 12.91 13.41
N GLY A 93 21.68 13.79 13.56
CA GLY A 93 21.49 15.23 13.28
C GLY A 93 21.14 15.52 11.81
N ALA A 94 21.68 14.73 10.86
CA ALA A 94 21.33 14.87 9.44
C ALA A 94 19.93 14.33 9.15
N TRP A 95 19.58 13.16 9.69
CA TRP A 95 18.23 12.60 9.59
C TRP A 95 17.20 13.57 10.17
N ARG A 96 17.47 14.18 11.33
CA ARG A 96 16.56 15.14 11.96
C ARG A 96 16.28 16.33 11.03
N ARG A 97 17.32 16.96 10.49
CA ARG A 97 17.18 18.11 9.57
C ARG A 97 16.54 17.76 8.23
N GLU A 98 16.91 16.62 7.64
CA GLU A 98 16.47 16.23 6.29
C GLU A 98 15.07 15.60 6.28
N TRP A 99 14.67 14.97 7.38
CA TRP A 99 13.40 14.25 7.52
C TRP A 99 12.52 14.86 8.60
N LEU A 100 12.88 14.73 9.87
CA LEU A 100 11.97 14.98 10.99
C LEU A 100 11.51 16.45 11.09
N ASP A 101 12.45 17.38 10.96
CA ASP A 101 12.24 18.82 11.15
C ASP A 101 11.68 19.50 9.88
N HIS A 102 11.75 18.82 8.74
CA HIS A 102 11.20 19.37 7.49
C HIS A 102 9.67 19.27 7.51
N PRO A 103 8.91 20.31 7.15
CA PRO A 103 7.45 20.33 7.31
C PRO A 103 6.71 19.21 6.55
N VAL A 104 7.16 18.91 5.32
CA VAL A 104 6.57 17.84 4.51
C VAL A 104 7.13 16.45 4.84
N SER A 105 8.46 16.25 4.79
CA SER A 105 9.08 14.96 5.14
C SER A 105 8.85 14.55 6.59
N GLY A 106 8.68 15.50 7.49
CA GLY A 106 8.46 15.28 8.91
C GLY A 106 7.16 14.53 9.16
N ALA A 107 6.10 14.88 8.42
CA ALA A 107 4.86 14.13 8.44
C ALA A 107 5.09 12.65 8.06
N VAL A 108 5.82 12.40 6.98
CA VAL A 108 6.19 11.03 6.56
C VAL A 108 7.05 10.33 7.62
N ALA A 109 8.07 11.00 8.15
CA ALA A 109 9.01 10.43 9.12
C ALA A 109 8.35 10.06 10.45
N ARG A 110 7.42 10.90 10.93
CA ARG A 110 6.62 10.67 12.14
C ARG A 110 5.66 9.48 11.99
N GLY A 111 5.16 9.25 10.77
CA GLY A 111 4.33 8.07 10.44
C GLY A 111 5.12 6.78 10.21
N LEU A 112 6.42 6.73 10.51
CA LEU A 112 7.28 5.58 10.26
C LEU A 112 8.05 5.12 11.51
N ILE A 113 8.52 3.88 11.45
CA ILE A 113 9.39 3.24 12.44
C ILE A 113 10.83 3.34 11.95
N TRP A 114 11.74 3.74 12.84
CA TRP A 114 13.17 3.89 12.56
C TRP A 114 13.98 3.05 13.54
N GLU A 115 15.21 2.74 13.17
CA GLU A 115 16.19 2.10 14.04
C GLU A 115 17.28 3.12 14.38
N PHE A 116 17.58 3.27 15.66
CA PHE A 116 18.60 4.17 16.20
C PHE A 116 19.70 3.35 16.84
N GLN A 117 20.95 3.65 16.49
CA GLN A 117 22.11 2.97 17.03
C GLN A 117 22.57 3.64 18.33
N ASP A 118 22.68 2.88 19.42
CA ASP A 118 23.26 3.36 20.67
C ASP A 118 24.80 3.40 20.65
N SER A 119 25.42 3.84 21.75
CA SER A 119 26.87 3.91 21.90
C SER A 119 27.56 2.53 21.86
N GLY A 120 26.84 1.46 22.19
CA GLY A 120 27.32 0.08 22.11
C GLY A 120 27.18 -0.53 20.72
N GLY A 121 26.62 0.22 19.76
CA GLY A 121 26.40 -0.24 18.40
C GLY A 121 25.11 -1.04 18.18
N VAL A 122 24.28 -1.19 19.22
CA VAL A 122 23.00 -1.93 19.17
C VAL A 122 21.92 -1.04 18.56
N TRP A 123 21.07 -1.64 17.74
CA TRP A 123 19.97 -0.94 17.07
C TRP A 123 18.67 -1.10 17.84
N HIS A 124 18.00 0.02 18.11
CA HIS A 124 16.72 0.09 18.80
C HIS A 124 15.65 0.64 17.87
N ALA A 125 14.56 -0.11 17.70
CA ALA A 125 13.43 0.35 16.90
C ALA A 125 12.56 1.33 17.70
N ALA A 126 12.28 2.50 17.13
CA ALA A 126 11.40 3.50 17.72
C ALA A 126 10.74 4.36 16.63
N THR A 127 9.64 5.03 16.98
CA THR A 127 8.99 6.04 16.13
C THR A 127 9.12 7.44 16.75
N PRO A 128 9.19 8.53 15.96
CA PRO A 128 9.29 9.88 16.52
C PRO A 128 7.95 10.31 17.13
N GLY A 129 7.94 10.61 18.43
CA GLY A 129 6.88 11.38 19.10
C GLY A 129 7.14 12.88 18.99
N GLU A 130 6.39 13.69 19.77
CA GLU A 130 6.53 15.16 19.73
C GLU A 130 7.91 15.64 20.19
N SER A 131 8.45 15.05 21.25
CA SER A 131 9.73 15.45 21.86
C SER A 131 10.64 14.27 22.22
N VAL A 132 10.18 13.04 22.03
CA VAL A 132 10.88 11.81 22.39
C VAL A 132 10.75 10.77 21.30
N LEU A 133 11.64 9.78 21.29
CA LEU A 133 11.48 8.58 20.47
C LEU A 133 10.69 7.54 21.29
N VAL A 134 9.68 6.92 20.69
CA VAL A 134 8.80 5.97 21.37
C VAL A 134 9.04 4.56 20.85
N THR A 135 9.37 3.63 21.74
CA THR A 135 9.52 2.20 21.41
C THR A 135 8.18 1.49 21.35
N VAL A 136 8.17 0.26 20.84
CA VAL A 136 6.97 -0.55 20.67
C VAL A 136 6.20 -0.82 21.99
N ASP A 137 6.89 -0.82 23.12
CA ASP A 137 6.35 -0.97 24.47
C ASP A 137 5.96 0.37 25.12
N GLY A 138 5.97 1.47 24.35
CA GLY A 138 5.55 2.81 24.79
C GLY A 138 6.58 3.55 25.63
N ARG A 139 7.80 3.04 25.77
CA ARG A 139 8.87 3.73 26.51
C ARG A 139 9.47 4.86 25.67
N ALA A 140 9.80 5.96 26.33
CA ALA A 140 10.59 7.03 25.73
C ALA A 140 12.06 6.63 25.73
N LEU A 141 12.70 6.63 24.56
CA LEU A 141 14.15 6.57 24.46
C LEU A 141 14.74 7.97 24.61
N PRO A 142 15.93 8.09 25.23
CA PRO A 142 16.68 9.34 25.22
C PRO A 142 17.00 9.75 23.79
N VAL A 143 17.06 11.06 23.55
CA VAL A 143 17.44 11.61 22.24
C VAL A 143 18.86 11.13 21.91
N PRO A 144 19.08 10.41 20.80
CA PRO A 144 20.40 9.95 20.42
C PRO A 144 21.34 11.13 20.14
N PRO A 145 22.66 11.00 20.40
CA PRO A 145 23.62 12.03 20.03
C PRO A 145 23.60 12.25 18.51
N ASP A 146 23.92 13.45 18.04
CA ASP A 146 23.86 13.81 16.60
C ASP A 146 24.70 12.89 15.69
N GLY A 147 25.75 12.27 16.23
CA GLY A 147 26.59 11.30 15.54
C GLY A 147 26.03 9.87 15.49
N ALA A 148 24.99 9.55 16.28
CA ALA A 148 24.34 8.25 16.27
C ALA A 148 23.81 7.93 14.88
N ARG A 149 23.77 6.64 14.53
CA ARG A 149 23.26 6.21 13.23
C ARG A 149 21.77 5.93 13.29
N VAL A 150 21.08 6.37 12.25
CA VAL A 150 19.64 6.14 12.04
C VAL A 150 19.43 5.43 10.72
N ARG A 151 18.56 4.44 10.68
CA ARG A 151 18.10 3.80 9.44
C ARG A 151 16.61 3.51 9.51
N LEU A 152 15.98 3.30 8.37
CA LEU A 152 14.57 2.92 8.32
C LEU A 152 14.41 1.50 8.87
N TRP A 153 13.43 1.26 9.75
CA TRP A 153 13.17 -0.08 10.26
C TRP A 153 12.55 -0.97 9.18
N HIS A 154 12.92 -2.25 9.17
CA HIS A 154 12.41 -3.23 8.21
C HIS A 154 12.01 -4.53 8.90
N PRO A 155 10.83 -5.11 8.64
CA PRO A 155 10.38 -6.32 9.33
C PRO A 155 11.26 -7.54 9.05
N ALA A 156 11.90 -7.63 7.88
CA ALA A 156 12.89 -8.68 7.59
C ALA A 156 14.13 -8.69 8.52
N ARG A 157 14.39 -7.60 9.27
CA ARG A 157 15.44 -7.56 10.31
C ARG A 157 14.90 -7.85 11.72
N ALA A 158 13.60 -8.01 11.88
CA ALA A 158 12.94 -8.16 13.16
C ALA A 158 12.40 -9.59 13.34
N ARG A 159 12.36 -10.05 14.59
CA ARG A 159 11.69 -11.32 14.93
C ARG A 159 10.17 -11.18 14.72
N PRO A 160 9.46 -12.26 14.37
CA PRO A 160 8.00 -12.20 14.14
C PRO A 160 7.20 -11.58 15.28
N GLY A 161 7.59 -11.83 16.54
CA GLY A 161 6.95 -11.23 17.71
C GLY A 161 7.06 -9.71 17.76
N VAL A 162 8.22 -9.15 17.38
CA VAL A 162 8.45 -7.70 17.31
C VAL A 162 7.64 -7.08 16.18
N VAL A 163 7.54 -7.75 15.02
CA VAL A 163 6.69 -7.29 13.91
C VAL A 163 5.22 -7.24 14.34
N ARG A 164 4.71 -8.29 15.02
CA ARG A 164 3.34 -8.31 15.56
C ARG A 164 3.10 -7.20 16.58
N ALA A 165 4.08 -6.93 17.44
CA ALA A 165 4.00 -5.84 18.42
C ALA A 165 3.90 -4.47 17.73
N TRP A 166 4.73 -4.21 16.71
CA TRP A 166 4.65 -2.96 15.94
C TRP A 166 3.33 -2.82 15.18
N ARG A 167 2.79 -3.90 14.60
CA ARG A 167 1.45 -3.89 13.98
C ARG A 167 0.37 -3.50 15.00
N GLY A 168 0.48 -3.99 16.23
CA GLY A 168 -0.39 -3.58 17.34
C GLY A 168 -0.24 -2.11 17.67
N PHE A 169 0.99 -1.67 17.96
CA PHE A 169 1.30 -0.28 18.26
C PHE A 169 0.73 0.68 17.20
N VAL A 170 0.91 0.37 15.91
CA VAL A 170 0.41 1.19 14.81
C VAL A 170 -1.12 1.33 14.84
N VAL A 171 -1.85 0.23 15.04
CA VAL A 171 -3.33 0.27 15.05
C VAL A 171 -3.87 0.86 16.35
N ASP A 172 -3.29 0.48 17.49
CA ASP A 172 -3.75 0.89 18.82
C ASP A 172 -3.58 2.41 19.04
N ASN A 173 -2.51 3.00 18.48
CA ASN A 173 -2.27 4.44 18.50
C ASN A 173 -2.87 5.19 17.30
N ARG A 174 -3.66 4.51 16.45
CA ARG A 174 -4.22 5.08 15.19
C ARG A 174 -3.17 5.78 14.32
N MET A 175 -1.95 5.22 14.27
CA MET A 175 -0.85 5.73 13.49
C MET A 175 -1.05 5.40 12.01
N VAL A 176 -1.06 6.41 11.15
CA VAL A 176 -1.15 6.24 9.70
C VAL A 176 0.27 6.14 9.13
N GLN A 177 0.60 5.02 8.49
CA GLN A 177 1.87 4.83 7.81
C GLN A 177 1.79 5.26 6.34
N ALA A 178 2.84 5.94 5.86
CA ALA A 178 2.97 6.38 4.48
C ALA A 178 2.88 5.25 3.44
N PHE A 179 3.22 4.02 3.86
CA PHE A 179 3.17 2.77 3.11
C PHE A 179 3.14 1.60 4.10
N ARG A 180 2.92 0.37 3.60
CA ARG A 180 3.01 -0.86 4.41
C ARG A 180 4.43 -1.05 4.94
N GLN A 181 4.71 -0.55 6.15
CA GLN A 181 6.00 -0.75 6.83
C GLN A 181 5.89 -1.83 7.91
N ALA A 182 5.05 -1.65 8.93
CA ALA A 182 4.82 -2.69 9.96
C ALA A 182 4.07 -3.90 9.39
N PHE A 183 3.23 -3.64 8.39
CA PHE A 183 2.46 -4.64 7.64
C PHE A 183 3.17 -5.09 6.36
N ARG A 184 4.45 -4.72 6.17
CA ARG A 184 5.19 -5.16 4.98
C ARG A 184 5.34 -6.67 4.96
N GLU A 185 5.09 -7.23 3.79
CA GLU A 185 5.30 -8.62 3.44
C GLU A 185 6.80 -8.96 3.52
N VAL A 186 7.13 -10.07 4.17
CA VAL A 186 8.49 -10.59 4.23
C VAL A 186 8.51 -11.90 3.47
N CYS A 187 9.00 -11.87 2.23
CA CYS A 187 9.08 -13.08 1.41
C CYS A 187 10.36 -13.85 1.75
N VAL A 188 10.19 -15.11 2.15
CA VAL A 188 11.29 -16.04 2.42
C VAL A 188 11.40 -17.06 1.29
N LEU A 189 12.60 -17.60 1.10
CA LEU A 189 12.84 -18.72 0.18
C LEU A 189 12.08 -19.95 0.66
N GLY A 190 11.31 -20.55 -0.24
CA GLY A 190 10.69 -21.85 0.00
C GLY A 190 11.72 -23.00 -0.11
N PRO A 191 11.41 -24.19 0.42
CA PRO A 191 12.26 -25.37 0.28
C PRO A 191 12.64 -25.68 -1.18
N ASP A 192 11.66 -25.57 -2.09
CA ASP A 192 11.85 -25.85 -3.53
C ASP A 192 12.70 -24.78 -4.25
N GLU A 193 12.87 -23.60 -3.65
CA GLU A 193 13.61 -22.48 -4.21
C GLU A 193 15.08 -22.44 -3.72
N ALA A 194 15.41 -23.17 -2.64
CA ALA A 194 16.72 -23.09 -1.99
C ALA A 194 17.89 -23.50 -2.91
N GLY A 195 17.65 -24.43 -3.85
CA GLY A 195 18.64 -24.84 -4.86
C GLY A 195 18.39 -24.27 -6.25
N ALA A 196 17.37 -23.44 -6.43
CA ALA A 196 16.90 -23.03 -7.75
C ALA A 196 17.63 -21.76 -8.27
N ALA A 197 17.77 -21.67 -9.59
CA ALA A 197 18.29 -20.49 -10.27
C ALA A 197 17.21 -19.42 -10.55
N ARG A 198 15.93 -19.79 -10.40
CA ARG A 198 14.77 -18.94 -10.66
C ARG A 198 13.58 -19.39 -9.81
N SER A 199 12.65 -18.48 -9.53
CA SER A 199 11.41 -18.75 -8.83
C SER A 199 10.25 -18.71 -9.82
N ASP A 200 9.45 -19.77 -9.83
CA ASP A 200 8.22 -19.89 -10.62
C ASP A 200 6.96 -19.57 -9.79
N ARG A 201 7.12 -19.00 -8.58
CA ARG A 201 6.03 -18.72 -7.61
C ARG A 201 4.84 -17.95 -8.18
N PHE A 202 5.11 -17.09 -9.16
CA PHE A 202 4.12 -16.20 -9.78
C PHE A 202 3.85 -16.55 -11.24
N ALA A 203 4.46 -17.63 -11.75
CA ALA A 203 4.36 -17.99 -13.16
C ALA A 203 2.93 -18.44 -13.49
N GLY A 204 2.43 -18.06 -14.68
CA GLY A 204 1.11 -18.44 -15.17
C GLY A 204 -0.02 -17.45 -14.83
N HIS A 205 0.23 -16.44 -13.98
CA HIS A 205 -0.78 -15.42 -13.72
C HIS A 205 -0.98 -14.50 -14.94
N ILE A 206 -2.24 -14.35 -15.36
CA ILE A 206 -2.62 -13.44 -16.45
C ILE A 206 -2.87 -12.04 -15.89
N LEU A 207 -2.10 -11.06 -16.37
CA LEU A 207 -2.04 -9.69 -15.88
C LEU A 207 -2.42 -8.69 -16.97
N ARG A 208 -3.09 -7.61 -16.56
CA ARG A 208 -3.39 -6.44 -17.41
C ARG A 208 -2.12 -5.64 -17.66
N TYR A 209 -1.68 -5.55 -18.91
CA TYR A 209 -0.37 -4.98 -19.22
C TYR A 209 -0.29 -3.48 -18.93
N GLY A 210 -1.35 -2.71 -19.24
CA GLY A 210 -1.45 -1.30 -18.87
C GLY A 210 -1.21 -1.04 -17.39
N ARG A 211 -1.90 -1.79 -16.51
CA ARG A 211 -1.74 -1.69 -15.04
C ARG A 211 -0.36 -2.14 -14.58
N LEU A 212 0.16 -3.23 -15.14
CA LEU A 212 1.50 -3.73 -14.81
C LEU A 212 2.59 -2.69 -15.11
N ARG A 213 2.49 -1.96 -16.22
CA ARG A 213 3.45 -0.90 -16.59
C ARG A 213 3.44 0.29 -15.63
N GLU A 214 2.27 0.65 -15.09
CA GLU A 214 2.17 1.68 -14.05
C GLU A 214 2.89 1.25 -12.78
N LEU A 215 2.63 0.02 -12.33
CA LEU A 215 3.27 -0.57 -11.15
C LEU A 215 4.79 -0.68 -11.34
N PHE A 216 5.27 -1.05 -12.54
CA PHE A 216 6.70 -1.04 -12.84
C PHE A 216 7.32 0.35 -12.64
N ARG A 217 6.69 1.40 -13.18
CA ARG A 217 7.16 2.78 -13.03
C ARG A 217 7.19 3.21 -11.56
N GLU A 218 6.14 2.91 -10.81
CA GLU A 218 6.02 3.23 -9.38
C GLU A 218 7.06 2.53 -8.52
N ARG A 219 7.41 1.27 -8.87
CA ARG A 219 8.36 0.44 -8.13
C ARG A 219 9.80 0.52 -8.66
N GLY A 220 10.06 1.34 -9.69
CA GLY A 220 11.38 1.50 -10.28
C GLY A 220 11.86 0.30 -11.10
N TRP A 221 10.94 -0.55 -11.58
CA TRP A 221 11.22 -1.60 -12.55
C TRP A 221 11.25 -1.02 -13.96
N ARG A 222 12.25 -1.40 -14.73
CA ARG A 222 12.44 -0.98 -16.11
C ARG A 222 12.11 -2.14 -17.05
N PRO A 223 10.98 -2.11 -17.78
CA PRO A 223 10.71 -3.09 -18.83
C PRO A 223 11.69 -2.88 -20.00
N ASP A 224 12.01 -3.96 -20.70
CA ASP A 224 12.81 -3.88 -21.92
C ASP A 224 12.10 -3.02 -22.98
N HIS A 225 12.82 -2.01 -23.49
CA HIS A 225 12.29 -1.11 -24.53
C HIS A 225 12.15 -1.78 -25.91
N ARG A 226 12.73 -2.97 -26.10
CA ARG A 226 12.76 -3.69 -27.38
C ARG A 226 11.90 -4.94 -27.32
N GLY A 227 10.59 -4.75 -27.38
CA GLY A 227 9.67 -5.84 -27.73
C GLY A 227 9.97 -6.29 -29.16
N ARG A 228 10.41 -7.54 -29.32
CA ARG A 228 10.54 -8.31 -30.57
C ARG A 228 10.77 -7.47 -31.86
N LEU A 229 11.99 -6.98 -32.05
CA LEU A 229 12.55 -6.93 -33.40
C LEU A 229 13.32 -8.25 -33.57
N HIS A 230 12.78 -9.17 -34.37
CA HIS A 230 13.41 -10.42 -34.83
C HIS A 230 13.72 -11.49 -33.76
N GLY A 231 12.74 -12.33 -33.39
CA GLY A 231 13.00 -13.61 -32.72
C GLY A 231 13.74 -13.58 -31.37
N GLY A 232 13.77 -12.41 -30.71
CA GLY A 232 14.50 -12.21 -29.45
C GLY A 232 13.86 -12.88 -28.23
N ALA A 233 14.65 -13.00 -27.16
CA ALA A 233 14.22 -13.52 -25.86
C ALA A 233 12.94 -12.83 -25.35
N PRO A 234 12.07 -13.55 -24.59
CA PRO A 234 10.84 -13.00 -24.05
C PRO A 234 11.10 -11.74 -23.22
N PRO A 235 10.17 -10.76 -23.20
CA PRO A 235 10.41 -9.49 -22.54
C PRO A 235 10.67 -9.67 -21.04
N ALA A 236 11.39 -8.73 -20.45
CA ALA A 236 11.68 -8.71 -19.04
C ALA A 236 11.62 -7.30 -18.47
N ALA A 237 11.23 -7.21 -17.20
CA ALA A 237 11.40 -6.03 -16.38
C ALA A 237 12.53 -6.23 -15.37
N ARG A 238 13.32 -5.19 -15.12
CA ARG A 238 14.48 -5.25 -14.22
C ARG A 238 14.45 -4.14 -13.18
N ARG A 239 14.75 -4.48 -11.93
CA ARG A 239 14.95 -3.51 -10.85
C ARG A 239 16.31 -3.71 -10.21
N VAL A 240 17.10 -2.64 -10.12
CA VAL A 240 18.34 -2.63 -9.33
C VAL A 240 17.99 -2.42 -7.87
N LEU A 241 18.57 -3.24 -7.01
CA LEU A 241 18.35 -3.30 -5.56
C LEU A 241 19.68 -3.01 -4.84
N GLY A 242 19.64 -2.96 -3.50
CA GLY A 242 20.82 -2.74 -2.67
C GLY A 242 21.97 -3.74 -2.93
N GLY A 243 23.21 -3.33 -2.64
CA GLY A 243 24.37 -4.24 -2.66
C GLY A 243 24.80 -4.73 -4.04
N GLY A 244 24.40 -4.06 -5.13
CA GLY A 244 24.77 -4.46 -6.49
C GLY A 244 23.95 -5.64 -7.02
N TRP A 245 22.74 -5.85 -6.49
CA TRP A 245 21.81 -6.88 -6.94
C TRP A 245 20.78 -6.33 -7.92
N ARG A 246 20.26 -7.19 -8.78
CA ARG A 246 19.19 -6.87 -9.72
C ARG A 246 18.22 -8.02 -9.80
N ALA A 247 16.94 -7.73 -9.63
CA ALA A 247 15.86 -8.67 -9.90
C ALA A 247 15.41 -8.55 -11.36
N VAL A 248 15.00 -9.67 -11.94
CA VAL A 248 14.50 -9.76 -13.30
C VAL A 248 13.20 -10.57 -13.30
N LEU A 249 12.11 -9.95 -13.73
CA LEU A 249 10.81 -10.59 -13.94
C LEU A 249 10.64 -10.83 -15.43
N ARG A 250 10.44 -12.10 -15.82
CA ARG A 250 10.00 -12.46 -17.17
C ARG A 250 8.49 -12.37 -17.27
N TYR A 251 8.00 -12.06 -18.45
CA TYR A 251 6.58 -12.16 -18.80
C TYR A 251 6.45 -12.41 -20.29
N ASP A 252 5.35 -13.01 -20.70
CA ASP A 252 5.06 -13.35 -22.08
C ASP A 252 3.74 -12.70 -22.51
N PRO A 253 3.57 -12.29 -23.77
CA PRO A 253 2.26 -11.88 -24.28
C PRO A 253 1.25 -13.01 -24.05
N ALA A 254 0.04 -12.67 -23.59
CA ALA A 254 -1.05 -13.63 -23.57
C ALA A 254 -1.59 -13.85 -24.99
N GLU A 255 -2.41 -14.88 -25.17
CA GLU A 255 -2.97 -15.24 -26.49
C GLU A 255 -3.84 -14.13 -27.09
N GLN A 256 -4.54 -13.35 -26.26
CA GLN A 256 -5.43 -12.28 -26.69
C GLN A 256 -5.47 -11.11 -25.69
N GLY A 257 -5.90 -9.94 -26.19
CA GLY A 257 -6.02 -8.70 -25.41
C GLY A 257 -4.67 -8.03 -25.12
N ASP A 258 -4.71 -6.92 -24.40
CA ASP A 258 -3.52 -6.25 -23.86
C ASP A 258 -3.12 -6.89 -22.51
N HIS A 259 -2.96 -8.21 -22.52
CA HIS A 259 -2.63 -9.04 -21.37
C HIS A 259 -1.27 -9.69 -21.51
N VAL A 260 -0.64 -9.99 -20.37
CA VAL A 260 0.61 -10.74 -20.30
C VAL A 260 0.51 -11.85 -19.28
N VAL A 261 1.22 -12.95 -19.51
CA VAL A 261 1.40 -14.03 -18.55
C VAL A 261 2.68 -13.76 -17.77
N ALA A 262 2.57 -13.68 -16.44
CA ALA A 262 3.73 -13.60 -15.57
C ALA A 262 4.59 -14.86 -15.72
N GLY A 263 5.90 -14.67 -15.86
CA GLY A 263 6.87 -15.74 -15.90
C GLY A 263 7.68 -15.82 -14.61
N HIS A 264 8.87 -16.40 -14.70
CA HIS A 264 9.75 -16.59 -13.55
C HIS A 264 10.47 -15.30 -13.12
N VAL A 265 10.85 -15.27 -11.85
CA VAL A 265 11.73 -14.27 -11.25
C VAL A 265 13.13 -14.85 -11.08
N ARG A 266 14.16 -14.06 -11.37
CA ARG A 266 15.56 -14.44 -11.16
C ARG A 266 16.39 -13.26 -10.67
N PHE A 267 17.56 -13.56 -10.12
CA PHE A 267 18.48 -12.55 -9.62
C PHE A 267 19.77 -12.52 -10.42
N GLU A 268 20.35 -11.33 -10.49
CA GLU A 268 21.65 -11.08 -11.08
C GLU A 268 22.49 -10.26 -10.11
N ARG A 269 23.79 -10.57 -10.04
CA ARG A 269 24.77 -9.84 -9.24
C ARG A 269 25.67 -9.05 -10.17
N ARG A 270 26.00 -7.83 -9.75
CA ARG A 270 26.94 -6.98 -10.48
C ARG A 270 28.38 -7.40 -10.15
N ASP A 271 29.13 -7.82 -11.15
CA ASP A 271 30.58 -7.94 -11.12
C ASP A 271 31.19 -6.84 -11.99
N ARG A 272 31.81 -5.84 -11.35
CA ARG A 272 32.35 -4.63 -11.99
C ARG A 272 31.33 -3.93 -12.90
N ARG A 273 31.40 -4.17 -14.21
CA ARG A 273 30.54 -3.59 -15.25
C ARG A 273 29.50 -4.57 -15.81
N HIS A 274 29.57 -5.85 -15.46
CA HIS A 274 28.71 -6.89 -16.00
C HIS A 274 27.71 -7.40 -14.95
N TRP A 275 26.57 -7.89 -15.42
CA TRP A 275 25.57 -8.55 -14.60
C TRP A 275 25.63 -10.04 -14.89
N SER A 276 25.92 -10.84 -13.87
CA SER A 276 25.93 -12.31 -13.95
C SER A 276 24.71 -12.88 -13.25
N ARG A 277 24.23 -14.03 -13.72
CA ARG A 277 23.15 -14.76 -13.03
C ARG A 277 23.65 -15.26 -11.68
N ALA A 278 22.78 -15.24 -10.69
CA ALA A 278 23.03 -15.77 -9.36
C ALA A 278 21.90 -16.73 -8.97
N GLY A 279 22.18 -17.70 -8.10
CA GLY A 279 21.17 -18.55 -7.52
C GLY A 279 20.23 -17.74 -6.61
N LEU A 280 19.03 -18.25 -6.38
CA LEU A 280 18.08 -17.58 -5.48
C LEU A 280 18.64 -17.46 -4.05
N ALA A 281 19.32 -18.50 -3.56
CA ALA A 281 19.94 -18.54 -2.25
C ALA A 281 21.14 -17.59 -2.07
N ASP A 282 21.74 -17.13 -3.17
CA ASP A 282 22.86 -16.18 -3.12
C ASP A 282 22.38 -14.75 -2.85
N ALA A 283 21.12 -14.44 -3.17
CA ALA A 283 20.55 -13.12 -2.96
C ALA A 283 20.37 -12.86 -1.45
N PRO A 284 20.82 -11.70 -0.92
CA PRO A 284 20.57 -11.34 0.47
C PRO A 284 19.07 -11.42 0.80
N PRO A 285 18.68 -11.91 2.00
CA PRO A 285 17.27 -12.11 2.33
C PRO A 285 16.39 -10.87 2.13
N LEU A 286 16.93 -9.67 2.43
CA LEU A 286 16.24 -8.41 2.19
C LEU A 286 16.02 -8.14 0.69
N VAL A 287 17.05 -8.35 -0.13
CA VAL A 287 16.98 -8.19 -1.60
C VAL A 287 15.96 -9.15 -2.19
N PHE A 288 15.99 -10.42 -1.77
CA PHE A 288 15.02 -11.42 -2.19
C PHE A 288 13.60 -11.01 -1.79
N SER A 289 13.41 -10.69 -0.51
CA SER A 289 12.10 -10.30 0.04
C SER A 289 11.49 -9.13 -0.73
N GLU A 290 12.26 -8.07 -0.96
CA GLU A 290 11.78 -6.85 -1.60
C GLU A 290 11.45 -7.05 -3.08
N ALA A 291 12.25 -7.86 -3.79
CA ALA A 291 11.98 -8.19 -5.19
C ALA A 291 10.71 -9.05 -5.32
N MET A 292 10.59 -10.10 -4.52
CA MET A 292 9.45 -11.01 -4.59
C MET A 292 8.16 -10.32 -4.14
N ARG A 293 8.24 -9.43 -3.15
CA ARG A 293 7.13 -8.58 -2.71
C ARG A 293 6.59 -7.70 -3.84
N ASP A 294 7.47 -7.08 -4.63
CA ASP A 294 7.01 -6.29 -5.77
C ASP A 294 6.27 -7.14 -6.79
N VAL A 295 6.77 -8.34 -7.09
CA VAL A 295 6.11 -9.24 -8.05
C VAL A 295 4.79 -9.77 -7.51
N ASP A 296 4.69 -10.07 -6.22
CA ASP A 296 3.43 -10.39 -5.54
C ASP A 296 2.42 -9.23 -5.67
N LEU A 297 2.86 -7.98 -5.45
CA LEU A 297 2.04 -6.79 -5.69
C LEU A 297 1.59 -6.68 -7.15
N PHE A 298 2.46 -6.98 -8.12
CA PHE A 298 2.09 -6.96 -9.53
C PHE A 298 0.99 -7.98 -9.85
N VAL A 299 1.10 -9.20 -9.32
CA VAL A 299 0.07 -10.21 -9.46
C VAL A 299 -1.23 -9.76 -8.78
N ASP A 300 -1.14 -9.31 -7.54
CA ASP A 300 -2.30 -8.91 -6.72
C ASP A 300 -3.11 -7.75 -7.35
N GLU A 301 -2.43 -6.77 -7.95
CA GLU A 301 -3.09 -5.56 -8.49
C GLU A 301 -3.37 -5.62 -9.99
N ALA A 302 -2.53 -6.33 -10.77
CA ALA A 302 -2.68 -6.40 -12.22
C ALA A 302 -3.42 -7.67 -12.69
N SER A 303 -3.61 -8.70 -11.86
CA SER A 303 -4.30 -9.94 -12.25
C SER A 303 -5.71 -9.67 -12.74
N ILE A 304 -6.07 -10.27 -13.87
CA ILE A 304 -7.43 -10.21 -14.39
C ILE A 304 -8.44 -10.84 -13.42
N ALA A 305 -8.02 -11.80 -12.58
CA ALA A 305 -8.87 -12.41 -11.56
C ALA A 305 -9.32 -11.41 -10.48
N ALA A 306 -8.54 -10.33 -10.29
CA ALA A 306 -8.84 -9.28 -9.32
C ALA A 306 -9.54 -8.06 -9.97
N ASP A 307 -9.88 -8.14 -11.26
CA ASP A 307 -10.51 -7.04 -12.00
C ASP A 307 -12.02 -6.96 -11.71
N PRO A 308 -12.50 -5.88 -11.04
CA PRO A 308 -13.92 -5.69 -10.76
C PRO A 308 -14.73 -5.29 -11.99
N ASP A 309 -14.07 -4.79 -13.04
CA ASP A 309 -14.69 -4.17 -14.22
C ASP A 309 -14.71 -5.11 -15.44
N TRP A 310 -14.24 -6.35 -15.28
CA TRP A 310 -14.20 -7.34 -16.36
C TRP A 310 -15.57 -7.53 -17.01
N PRO A 311 -15.64 -7.53 -18.36
CA PRO A 311 -16.89 -7.66 -19.08
C PRO A 311 -17.48 -9.06 -18.90
N ASP A 312 -18.77 -9.10 -18.57
CA ASP A 312 -19.51 -10.36 -18.50
C ASP A 312 -19.76 -10.85 -19.93
N GLY A 313 -19.00 -11.86 -20.37
CA GLY A 313 -19.36 -12.69 -21.53
C GLY A 313 -18.56 -12.51 -22.84
N GLU A 314 -17.65 -11.55 -22.95
CA GLU A 314 -16.93 -11.31 -24.23
C GLU A 314 -15.58 -12.03 -24.34
N ASP A 315 -14.76 -12.02 -23.28
CA ASP A 315 -13.46 -12.71 -23.29
C ASP A 315 -13.59 -14.12 -22.70
N ARG A 316 -14.11 -15.06 -23.51
CA ARG A 316 -14.23 -16.49 -23.12
C ARG A 316 -12.89 -17.17 -22.91
N HIS A 317 -11.82 -16.64 -23.50
CA HIS A 317 -10.51 -17.29 -23.54
C HIS A 317 -9.87 -17.37 -22.16
N HIS A 318 -10.09 -16.36 -21.31
CA HIS A 318 -9.51 -16.33 -19.97
C HIS A 318 -10.53 -16.64 -18.85
N LEU A 319 -11.78 -16.99 -19.18
CA LEU A 319 -12.82 -17.29 -18.19
C LEU A 319 -12.44 -18.44 -17.25
N HIS A 320 -11.82 -19.49 -17.78
CA HIS A 320 -11.43 -20.65 -16.98
C HIS A 320 -10.37 -20.25 -15.93
N TYR A 321 -9.25 -19.68 -16.38
CA TYR A 321 -8.22 -19.14 -15.48
C TYR A 321 -8.82 -18.16 -14.45
N ARG A 322 -9.68 -17.23 -14.89
CA ARG A 322 -10.27 -16.23 -14.00
C ARG A 322 -11.08 -16.89 -12.88
N ARG A 323 -11.89 -17.91 -13.19
CA ARG A 323 -12.69 -18.63 -12.20
C ARG A 323 -11.81 -19.36 -11.18
N GLU A 324 -10.73 -20.00 -11.62
CA GLU A 324 -9.79 -20.69 -10.74
C GLU A 324 -9.00 -19.72 -9.86
N ALA A 325 -8.47 -18.64 -10.47
CA ALA A 325 -7.63 -17.66 -9.79
C ALA A 325 -8.42 -16.70 -8.88
N ALA A 326 -9.73 -16.50 -9.12
CA ALA A 326 -10.60 -15.61 -8.35
C ALA A 326 -10.61 -15.90 -6.84
N PHE A 327 -10.57 -17.18 -6.48
CA PHE A 327 -10.61 -17.69 -5.11
C PHE A 327 -9.42 -18.60 -4.80
N GLY A 328 -8.34 -18.49 -5.60
CA GLY A 328 -7.10 -19.23 -5.41
C GLY A 328 -6.41 -18.88 -4.09
N ARG A 329 -5.31 -19.58 -3.77
CA ARG A 329 -4.55 -19.31 -2.54
C ARG A 329 -4.10 -17.84 -2.52
N PRO A 330 -4.38 -17.08 -1.44
CA PRO A 330 -3.95 -15.70 -1.33
C PRO A 330 -2.42 -15.57 -1.27
N GLY A 331 -1.89 -14.50 -1.89
CA GLY A 331 -0.48 -14.13 -1.83
C GLY A 331 -0.10 -13.36 -0.56
N ALA A 332 1.15 -12.91 -0.48
CA ALA A 332 1.67 -12.25 0.71
C ALA A 332 0.95 -10.91 1.01
N ALA A 333 0.52 -10.19 -0.03
CA ALA A 333 -0.30 -8.99 0.09
C ALA A 333 -1.62 -9.24 0.84
N ALA A 334 -2.26 -10.39 0.60
CA ALA A 334 -3.50 -10.76 1.29
C ALA A 334 -3.25 -11.12 2.76
N GLU A 335 -2.12 -11.74 3.10
CA GLU A 335 -1.73 -11.99 4.49
C GLU A 335 -1.50 -10.67 5.26
N ALA A 336 -0.92 -9.66 4.62
CA ALA A 336 -0.78 -8.33 5.20
C ALA A 336 -2.14 -7.67 5.47
N ARG A 337 -3.09 -7.81 4.52
CA ARG A 337 -4.47 -7.34 4.69
C ARG A 337 -5.18 -8.08 5.81
N ARG A 338 -5.03 -9.40 5.89
CA ARG A 338 -5.55 -10.23 6.99
C ARG A 338 -5.07 -9.70 8.34
N ALA A 339 -3.76 -9.49 8.49
CA ALA A 339 -3.17 -8.97 9.72
C ALA A 339 -3.69 -7.56 10.09
N ALA A 340 -3.98 -6.72 9.09
CA ALA A 340 -4.62 -5.41 9.34
C ALA A 340 -6.09 -5.58 9.77
N LEU A 341 -6.86 -6.43 9.08
CA LEU A 341 -8.26 -6.72 9.37
C LEU A 341 -8.44 -7.31 10.78
N GLU A 342 -7.58 -8.23 11.21
CA GLU A 342 -7.59 -8.78 12.57
C GLU A 342 -7.59 -7.71 13.67
N ARG A 343 -7.00 -6.53 13.40
CA ARG A 343 -6.88 -5.44 14.35
C ARG A 343 -7.89 -4.32 14.14
N VAL A 344 -8.30 -4.09 12.89
CA VAL A 344 -9.27 -3.04 12.55
C VAL A 344 -10.71 -3.51 12.78
N LEU A 345 -11.05 -4.74 12.36
CA LEU A 345 -12.43 -5.26 12.41
C LEU A 345 -13.06 -5.22 13.81
N PRO A 346 -12.38 -5.60 14.91
CA PRO A 346 -12.97 -5.56 16.25
C PRO A 346 -13.43 -4.17 16.71
N ARG A 347 -12.96 -3.10 16.06
CA ARG A 347 -13.29 -1.70 16.35
C ARG A 347 -14.42 -1.16 15.48
N THR A 348 -15.03 -2.01 14.66
CA THR A 348 -16.12 -1.64 13.74
C THR A 348 -17.48 -2.05 14.28
N LYS A 349 -18.55 -1.43 13.77
CA LYS A 349 -19.94 -1.78 14.13
C LYS A 349 -20.39 -3.14 13.59
N ILE A 350 -19.59 -3.79 12.75
CA ILE A 350 -19.91 -5.08 12.12
C ILE A 350 -19.08 -6.24 12.68
N ALA A 351 -18.33 -6.01 13.76
CA ALA A 351 -17.39 -6.98 14.31
C ALA A 351 -18.07 -8.32 14.66
N ASP A 352 -19.28 -8.27 15.23
CA ASP A 352 -20.11 -9.41 15.61
C ASP A 352 -20.71 -10.18 14.41
N ARG A 353 -20.61 -9.61 13.21
CA ARG A 353 -21.05 -10.19 11.95
C ARG A 353 -19.89 -10.73 11.10
N CYS A 354 -18.66 -10.56 11.55
CA CYS A 354 -17.48 -10.90 10.77
C CYS A 354 -16.69 -12.07 11.39
N ALA A 355 -16.27 -13.01 10.54
CA ALA A 355 -15.28 -14.02 10.87
C ALA A 355 -14.15 -13.96 9.84
N LEU A 356 -12.91 -14.11 10.28
CA LEU A 356 -11.73 -13.97 9.42
C LEU A 356 -10.93 -15.28 9.45
N ASP A 357 -10.77 -15.89 8.28
CA ASP A 357 -9.89 -17.04 8.08
C ASP A 357 -8.67 -16.67 7.22
N ASP A 358 -7.92 -17.67 6.72
CA ASP A 358 -6.72 -17.44 5.93
C ASP A 358 -6.99 -16.87 4.52
N ARG A 359 -8.19 -17.04 3.98
CA ARG A 359 -8.56 -16.71 2.60
C ARG A 359 -9.73 -15.74 2.50
N PHE A 360 -10.64 -15.74 3.45
CA PHE A 360 -11.90 -15.02 3.41
C PHE A 360 -12.12 -14.19 4.67
N LEU A 361 -12.71 -13.01 4.45
CA LEU A 361 -13.54 -12.33 5.44
C LEU A 361 -14.99 -12.78 5.21
N THR A 362 -15.50 -13.61 6.10
CA THR A 362 -16.90 -14.02 6.12
C THR A 362 -17.74 -12.96 6.81
N VAL A 363 -18.84 -12.56 6.19
CA VAL A 363 -19.74 -11.50 6.64
C VAL A 363 -21.16 -12.03 6.65
N ARG A 364 -21.80 -12.01 7.83
CA ARG A 364 -23.20 -12.37 8.00
C ARG A 364 -24.10 -11.15 7.81
N GLY A 365 -24.86 -11.12 6.72
CA GLY A 365 -25.94 -10.16 6.50
C GLY A 365 -27.26 -10.63 7.13
N GLU A 366 -28.35 -9.93 6.81
CA GLU A 366 -29.72 -10.34 7.18
C GLU A 366 -30.35 -11.27 6.13
N LEU A 367 -29.93 -11.14 4.86
CA LEU A 367 -30.45 -11.94 3.75
C LEU A 367 -29.55 -13.15 3.48
N ARG A 368 -28.21 -12.99 3.51
CA ARG A 368 -27.25 -14.08 3.26
C ARG A 368 -25.94 -13.93 4.04
N THR A 369 -25.13 -15.00 3.98
CA THR A 369 -23.72 -14.98 4.39
C THR A 369 -22.81 -14.86 3.17
N TYR A 370 -21.75 -14.09 3.30
CA TYR A 370 -20.86 -13.71 2.21
C TYR A 370 -19.40 -13.99 2.56
N GLY A 371 -18.67 -14.68 1.69
CA GLY A 371 -17.22 -14.81 1.77
C GLY A 371 -16.53 -13.81 0.85
N ILE A 372 -15.82 -12.83 1.40
CA ILE A 372 -15.01 -11.86 0.64
C ILE A 372 -13.56 -12.34 0.59
N HIS A 373 -13.05 -12.66 -0.60
CA HIS A 373 -11.68 -13.15 -0.76
C HIS A 373 -10.64 -12.06 -0.47
N LEU A 374 -9.64 -12.37 0.36
CA LEU A 374 -8.67 -11.38 0.86
C LEU A 374 -7.66 -10.90 -0.19
N GLY A 375 -7.40 -11.70 -1.23
CA GLY A 375 -6.52 -11.31 -2.35
C GLY A 375 -7.26 -10.53 -3.43
N THR A 376 -8.34 -11.09 -3.96
CA THR A 376 -9.04 -10.54 -5.13
C THR A 376 -10.16 -9.57 -4.75
N GLY A 377 -10.67 -9.63 -3.52
CA GLY A 377 -11.85 -8.87 -3.09
C GLY A 377 -13.15 -9.37 -3.73
N GLN A 378 -13.14 -10.51 -4.43
CA GLN A 378 -14.36 -11.11 -4.98
C GLN A 378 -15.25 -11.65 -3.85
N VAL A 379 -16.56 -11.63 -4.08
CA VAL A 379 -17.56 -12.05 -3.09
C VAL A 379 -18.24 -13.30 -3.61
N ARG A 380 -18.35 -14.32 -2.75
CA ARG A 380 -19.24 -15.45 -2.96
C ARG A 380 -20.31 -15.50 -1.88
N MET A 381 -21.49 -15.97 -2.23
CA MET A 381 -22.59 -16.21 -1.30
C MET A 381 -22.52 -17.64 -0.79
N GLU A 382 -22.95 -17.83 0.46
CA GLU A 382 -23.11 -19.16 1.07
C GLU A 382 -24.60 -19.49 1.20
N PRO A 383 -24.98 -20.79 1.12
CA PRO A 383 -24.12 -21.96 0.91
C PRO A 383 -23.85 -22.32 -0.56
N ASP A 384 -24.56 -21.73 -1.52
CA ASP A 384 -24.52 -22.11 -2.95
C ASP A 384 -23.19 -21.78 -3.67
N GLY A 385 -22.32 -20.96 -3.06
CA GLY A 385 -21.05 -20.56 -3.64
C GLY A 385 -21.19 -19.57 -4.81
N ALA A 386 -22.39 -19.01 -5.02
CA ALA A 386 -22.66 -18.13 -6.16
C ALA A 386 -21.83 -16.84 -6.08
N LEU A 387 -21.22 -16.44 -7.21
CA LEU A 387 -20.42 -15.22 -7.29
C LEU A 387 -21.33 -13.99 -7.24
N LEU A 388 -21.02 -13.04 -6.35
CA LEU A 388 -21.72 -11.77 -6.25
C LEU A 388 -20.81 -10.62 -6.68
N ARG A 389 -21.15 -9.96 -7.79
CA ARG A 389 -20.43 -8.78 -8.26
C ARG A 389 -20.91 -7.54 -7.49
N VAL A 390 -20.17 -7.20 -6.43
CA VAL A 390 -20.38 -5.96 -5.69
C VAL A 390 -19.40 -4.90 -6.19
N VAL A 391 -19.91 -3.85 -6.81
CA VAL A 391 -19.15 -2.65 -7.18
C VAL A 391 -19.65 -1.50 -6.32
N PRO A 392 -19.02 -1.23 -5.16
CA PRO A 392 -19.45 -0.12 -4.33
C PRO A 392 -19.38 1.18 -5.13
N SER A 393 -20.41 2.03 -5.01
CA SER A 393 -20.35 3.37 -5.59
C SER A 393 -19.11 4.07 -5.03
N ARG A 394 -18.22 4.53 -5.93
CA ARG A 394 -16.94 5.17 -5.57
C ARG A 394 -17.18 6.53 -4.92
N ARG A 395 -17.75 6.59 -3.72
CA ARG A 395 -17.67 7.77 -2.87
C ARG A 395 -16.33 7.73 -2.14
N LYS A 396 -15.33 8.40 -2.74
CA LYS A 396 -14.01 8.63 -2.13
C LYS A 396 -14.20 9.10 -0.68
N GLY A 397 -13.67 8.34 0.28
CA GLY A 397 -13.55 8.75 1.69
C GLY A 397 -14.67 8.34 2.64
N GLN A 398 -15.59 7.43 2.28
CA GLN A 398 -16.80 7.16 3.09
C GLN A 398 -16.79 5.96 4.03
N SER A 399 -15.73 5.16 4.15
CA SER A 399 -15.75 4.16 5.23
C SER A 399 -15.75 4.85 6.61
N GLY A 400 -15.14 6.05 6.74
CA GLY A 400 -14.91 6.69 8.05
C GLY A 400 -14.06 5.83 9.00
N LEU A 401 -13.59 4.68 8.50
CA LEU A 401 -12.83 3.69 9.23
C LEU A 401 -11.35 4.07 9.13
N PHE A 402 -10.68 3.97 10.27
CA PHE A 402 -9.25 4.10 10.33
C PHE A 402 -8.58 2.95 9.56
N LEU A 403 -7.63 3.30 8.70
CA LEU A 403 -6.72 2.36 8.05
C LEU A 403 -5.27 2.73 8.41
N PRO A 404 -4.43 1.76 8.80
CA PRO A 404 -3.05 2.02 9.19
C PRO A 404 -2.13 2.36 8.01
N PHE A 405 -2.59 2.19 6.76
CA PHE A 405 -1.88 2.54 5.53
C PHE A 405 -2.85 2.56 4.35
N GLU A 406 -2.41 3.12 3.23
CA GLU A 406 -3.17 3.09 1.97
C GLU A 406 -3.07 1.72 1.29
N ASP A 407 -4.23 1.08 1.08
CA ASP A 407 -4.39 -0.14 0.29
C ASP A 407 -5.80 -0.19 -0.29
N GLU A 408 -5.91 -0.09 -1.61
CA GLU A 408 -7.20 0.03 -2.31
C GLU A 408 -8.06 -1.22 -2.11
N ARG A 409 -7.45 -2.41 -2.14
CA ARG A 409 -8.12 -3.69 -1.98
C ARG A 409 -8.64 -3.88 -0.56
N LEU A 410 -7.86 -3.51 0.46
CA LEU A 410 -8.30 -3.53 1.86
C LEU A 410 -9.50 -2.62 2.08
N SER A 411 -9.44 -1.39 1.53
CA SER A 411 -10.54 -0.44 1.58
C SER A 411 -11.79 -0.97 0.86
N LEU A 412 -11.62 -1.62 -0.30
CA LEU A 412 -12.68 -2.28 -1.04
C LEU A 412 -13.32 -3.42 -0.23
N ILE A 413 -12.50 -4.29 0.38
CA ILE A 413 -12.96 -5.40 1.23
C ILE A 413 -13.81 -4.87 2.39
N LEU A 414 -13.33 -3.86 3.11
CA LEU A 414 -14.08 -3.25 4.21
C LEU A 414 -15.38 -2.58 3.75
N THR A 415 -15.34 -1.88 2.62
CA THR A 415 -16.53 -1.24 2.05
C THR A 415 -17.59 -2.28 1.68
N LYS A 416 -17.17 -3.39 1.06
CA LYS A 416 -18.05 -4.53 0.77
C LYS A 416 -18.59 -5.16 2.05
N ALA A 417 -17.74 -5.36 3.06
CA ALA A 417 -18.17 -5.94 4.33
C ALA A 417 -19.23 -5.09 5.03
N VAL A 418 -19.04 -3.76 5.08
CA VAL A 418 -20.03 -2.84 5.67
C VAL A 418 -21.34 -2.85 4.89
N LEU A 419 -21.28 -2.84 3.56
CA LEU A 419 -22.47 -2.92 2.71
C LEU A 419 -23.24 -4.23 2.92
N LEU A 420 -22.54 -5.36 2.89
CA LEU A 420 -23.13 -6.70 2.95
C LEU A 420 -23.62 -7.07 4.36
N ALA A 421 -23.00 -6.54 5.41
CA ALA A 421 -23.50 -6.68 6.78
C ALA A 421 -24.87 -6.00 6.98
N ALA A 422 -25.24 -5.06 6.10
CA ALA A 422 -26.53 -4.39 6.07
C ALA A 422 -27.26 -4.62 4.72
N ASP A 423 -27.15 -5.82 4.16
CA ASP A 423 -27.72 -6.22 2.86
C ASP A 423 -29.21 -5.87 2.69
N HIS A 424 -30.03 -5.98 3.74
CA HIS A 424 -31.44 -5.58 3.76
C HIS A 424 -31.69 -4.08 3.51
N ARG A 425 -30.66 -3.22 3.61
CA ARG A 425 -30.73 -1.77 3.38
C ARG A 425 -30.17 -1.37 2.01
N ILE A 426 -29.71 -2.32 1.22
CA ILE A 426 -29.23 -2.06 -0.14
C ILE A 426 -30.42 -1.54 -0.98
N THR A 427 -30.24 -0.40 -1.63
CA THR A 427 -31.28 0.22 -2.48
C THR A 427 -31.15 -0.16 -3.96
N ASP A 428 -30.06 -0.83 -4.34
CA ASP A 428 -29.85 -1.32 -5.70
C ASP A 428 -30.66 -2.60 -5.93
N GLU A 429 -31.78 -2.47 -6.64
CA GLU A 429 -32.69 -3.57 -6.98
C GLU A 429 -32.05 -4.67 -7.85
N SER A 430 -31.02 -4.35 -8.63
CA SER A 430 -30.30 -5.37 -9.40
C SER A 430 -29.46 -6.25 -8.48
N LEU A 431 -28.77 -5.65 -7.52
CA LEU A 431 -27.96 -6.34 -6.53
C LEU A 431 -28.84 -7.16 -5.57
N LEU A 432 -29.95 -6.60 -5.10
CA LEU A 432 -30.91 -7.32 -4.25
C LEU A 432 -31.49 -8.56 -4.92
N ARG A 433 -31.82 -8.47 -6.22
CA ARG A 433 -32.30 -9.63 -6.98
C ARG A 433 -31.26 -10.74 -7.00
N LEU A 434 -29.99 -10.41 -7.25
CA LEU A 434 -28.89 -11.39 -7.23
C LEU A 434 -28.74 -12.05 -5.85
N ILE A 435 -28.83 -11.27 -4.77
CA ILE A 435 -28.73 -11.78 -3.38
C ILE A 435 -29.90 -12.73 -3.06
N ARG A 436 -31.11 -12.41 -3.50
CA ARG A 436 -32.32 -13.20 -3.21
C ARG A 436 -32.46 -14.43 -4.11
N THR A 437 -31.75 -14.50 -5.23
CA THR A 437 -31.84 -15.64 -6.15
C THR A 437 -31.17 -16.86 -5.52
N GLU A 438 -31.98 -17.80 -5.01
CA GLU A 438 -31.50 -19.14 -4.68
C GLU A 438 -31.21 -19.91 -5.98
N VAL A 439 -29.96 -20.31 -6.18
CA VAL A 439 -29.64 -21.32 -7.18
C VAL A 439 -30.10 -22.66 -6.57
N ARG A 440 -31.23 -23.16 -7.05
CA ARG A 440 -31.81 -24.45 -6.65
C ARG A 440 -30.85 -25.61 -6.88
#